data_AF-A0A0E9A492-F1
#
_entry.id   AF-A0A0E9A492-F1
#
_cell.length_a   1.000
_cell.length_b   1.000
_cell.length_c   1.000
_cell.angle_alpha   90.00
_cell.angle_beta   90.00
_cell.angle_gamma   90.00
#
_symmetry.space_group_name_H-M   'P 1'
#
loop_
_entity.id
_entity.type
_entity.pdbx_description
1 polymer ?
#
loop_
_entity_poly.entity_id
_entity_poly.type
_entity_poly.pdbx_seq_one_letter_code
_entity_poly.pdbx_strand_id
1 'polypeptide(L)'
;MARRIAAALNASDNNAGDYGFFWITAVTTDGSIVVANSYGLAYIPDGMELPNKVYLASADHAIPVDEIARCATYPVLAVQAWAAFHDMTLRAVIGTAEQLASSDPGVAKIVLEPDDIPESGKMTGRSRLEVVDPSAAAQLADTTDQRLLDLLPPAPVDVNPPGDERHMLWFELMKPMTSTATGREAAHLRAFRAYAAHSQEIALHQAHTATDAAVQRVAVADWLYWQYVTGLLDRALAAAS
;
A
#
# COMPACT_ATOMS: atom_id res chain seq x y z
N MET A 1 -7.11 10.65 -18.15
CA MET A 1 -7.46 9.76 -17.01
C MET A 1 -6.34 9.71 -15.97
N ALA A 2 -5.12 9.26 -16.33
CA ALA A 2 -3.98 9.18 -15.41
C ALA A 2 -3.73 10.44 -14.57
N ARG A 3 -3.75 11.64 -15.17
CA ARG A 3 -3.60 12.92 -14.42
C ARG A 3 -4.67 13.13 -13.34
N ARG A 4 -5.93 12.74 -13.60
CA ARG A 4 -7.02 12.86 -12.61
C ARG A 4 -6.85 11.88 -11.45
N ILE A 5 -6.37 10.67 -11.74
CA ILE A 5 -6.06 9.66 -10.72
C ILE A 5 -4.89 10.15 -9.87
N ALA A 6 -3.83 10.65 -10.51
CA ALA A 6 -2.68 11.22 -9.82
C ALA A 6 -3.08 12.39 -8.90
N ALA A 7 -3.96 13.28 -9.37
CA ALA A 7 -4.49 14.37 -8.58
C ALA A 7 -5.31 13.88 -7.38
N ALA A 8 -6.25 12.95 -7.58
CA ALA A 8 -7.05 12.38 -6.51
C ALA A 8 -6.17 11.67 -5.45
N LEU A 9 -5.19 10.87 -5.87
CA LEU A 9 -4.25 10.21 -4.96
C LEU A 9 -3.42 11.20 -4.13
N ASN A 10 -3.22 12.43 -4.61
CA ASN A 10 -2.46 13.47 -3.91
C ASN A 10 -3.34 14.49 -3.17
N ALA A 11 -4.65 14.26 -3.07
CA ALA A 11 -5.54 15.05 -2.23
C ALA A 11 -5.17 14.91 -0.74
N SER A 12 -5.50 15.92 0.06
CA SER A 12 -5.06 16.02 1.46
C SER A 12 -5.65 14.92 2.35
N ASP A 13 -6.88 14.48 2.09
CA ASP A 13 -7.54 13.37 2.79
C ASP A 13 -6.86 12.01 2.55
N ASN A 14 -6.19 11.85 1.41
CA ASN A 14 -5.42 10.65 1.06
C ASN A 14 -3.98 10.64 1.60
N ASN A 15 -3.50 11.79 2.09
CA ASN A 15 -2.15 11.95 2.64
C ASN A 15 -2.13 12.16 4.17
N ALA A 16 -3.29 12.25 4.83
CA ALA A 16 -3.56 12.26 6.28
C ALA A 16 -2.61 13.02 7.24
N GLY A 17 -1.73 13.89 6.74
CA GLY A 17 -0.65 14.49 7.52
C GLY A 17 0.55 13.55 7.77
N ASP A 18 0.60 12.42 7.07
CA ASP A 18 1.66 11.42 7.19
C ASP A 18 2.95 11.92 6.56
N TYR A 19 3.95 12.17 7.41
CA TYR A 19 5.21 12.73 6.97
C TYR A 19 5.87 11.83 5.91
N GLY A 20 6.15 12.41 4.75
CA GLY A 20 6.80 11.73 3.64
C GLY A 20 5.93 10.70 2.91
N PHE A 21 4.64 10.55 3.23
CA PHE A 21 3.72 9.75 2.42
C PHE A 21 3.29 10.53 1.18
N PHE A 22 3.43 9.93 0.01
CA PHE A 22 2.94 10.49 -1.24
C PHE A 22 2.79 9.43 -2.32
N TRP A 23 1.99 9.73 -3.34
CA TRP A 23 1.75 8.88 -4.50
C TRP A 23 2.41 9.41 -5.76
N ILE A 24 2.97 8.50 -6.54
CA ILE A 24 3.38 8.71 -7.92
C ILE A 24 2.46 7.88 -8.82
N THR A 25 2.03 8.48 -9.92
CA THR A 25 1.31 7.78 -10.99
C THR A 25 2.15 7.80 -12.24
N ALA A 26 2.27 6.68 -12.93
CA ALA A 26 2.84 6.61 -14.27
C ALA A 26 1.81 6.10 -15.27
N VAL A 27 2.02 6.47 -16.53
CA VAL A 27 1.23 5.98 -17.65
C VAL A 27 2.15 5.49 -18.75
N THR A 28 1.89 4.31 -19.26
CA THR A 28 2.63 3.70 -20.38
C THR A 28 2.16 4.26 -21.73
N THR A 29 2.90 3.96 -22.79
CA THR A 29 2.55 4.35 -24.17
C THR A 29 1.24 3.73 -24.65
N ASP A 30 0.92 2.52 -24.20
CA ASP A 30 -0.35 1.83 -24.50
C ASP A 30 -1.54 2.29 -23.62
N GLY A 31 -1.28 3.13 -22.62
CA GLY A 31 -2.29 3.75 -21.76
C GLY A 31 -2.59 3.02 -20.45
N SER A 32 -1.86 1.95 -20.11
CA SER A 32 -1.89 1.34 -18.78
C SER A 32 -1.43 2.35 -17.71
N ILE A 33 -2.07 2.29 -16.54
CA ILE A 33 -1.79 3.21 -15.43
C ILE A 33 -1.26 2.38 -14.26
N VAL A 34 -0.09 2.75 -13.77
CA VAL A 34 0.53 2.16 -12.58
C VAL A 34 0.78 3.25 -11.55
N VAL A 35 0.58 2.92 -10.28
CA VAL A 35 0.82 3.81 -9.15
C VAL A 35 1.80 3.16 -8.18
N ALA A 36 2.50 3.99 -7.43
CA ALA A 36 3.32 3.59 -6.29
C ALA A 36 3.27 4.70 -5.25
N ASN A 37 3.40 4.35 -3.98
CA ASN A 37 3.57 5.32 -2.91
C ASN A 37 4.93 5.16 -2.23
N SER A 38 5.32 6.19 -1.50
CA SER A 38 6.62 6.27 -0.83
C SER A 38 6.79 5.29 0.32
N TYR A 39 5.74 4.66 0.84
CA TYR A 39 5.91 3.61 1.86
C TYR A 39 6.19 2.26 1.20
N GLY A 40 5.71 2.05 -0.03
CA GLY A 40 5.95 0.85 -0.82
C GLY A 40 5.23 -0.38 -0.27
N LEU A 41 5.68 -1.56 -0.72
CA LEU A 41 5.34 -2.88 -0.14
C LEU A 41 3.83 -3.09 0.03
N ALA A 42 3.09 -2.86 -1.06
CA ALA A 42 1.65 -3.03 -1.14
C ALA A 42 0.81 -2.18 -0.16
N TYR A 43 1.41 -1.18 0.50
CA TYR A 43 0.68 -0.31 1.43
C TYR A 43 -0.41 0.49 0.72
N ILE A 44 -1.62 0.43 1.24
CA ILE A 44 -2.77 1.25 0.85
C ILE A 44 -3.44 1.74 2.15
N PRO A 45 -3.65 3.07 2.33
CA PRO A 45 -4.35 3.60 3.48
C PRO A 45 -5.74 3.01 3.68
N ASP A 46 -6.20 2.98 4.92
CA ASP A 46 -7.54 2.48 5.26
C ASP A 46 -8.64 3.29 4.55
N GLY A 47 -9.70 2.60 4.12
CA GLY A 47 -10.82 3.19 3.38
C GLY A 47 -10.50 3.67 1.95
N MET A 48 -9.25 3.55 1.47
CA MET A 48 -8.88 3.92 0.10
C MET A 48 -9.23 2.79 -0.89
N GLU A 49 -9.80 3.18 -2.03
CA GLU A 49 -10.05 2.30 -3.17
C GLU A 49 -9.24 2.74 -4.39
N LEU A 50 -8.71 1.77 -5.14
CA LEU A 50 -8.05 2.02 -6.41
C LEU A 50 -8.95 1.65 -7.58
N PRO A 51 -9.08 2.50 -8.63
CA PRO A 51 -9.88 2.17 -9.81
C PRO A 51 -9.46 0.84 -10.45
N ASN A 52 -10.42 0.14 -11.07
CA ASN A 52 -10.22 -1.23 -11.60
C ASN A 52 -9.07 -1.38 -12.61
N LYS A 53 -8.68 -0.31 -13.31
CA LYS A 53 -7.63 -0.32 -14.36
C LYS A 53 -6.32 0.35 -13.92
N VAL A 54 -6.04 0.36 -12.61
CA VAL A 54 -4.83 0.96 -12.03
C VAL A 54 -3.99 -0.11 -11.35
N TYR A 55 -2.77 -0.34 -11.78
CA TYR A 55 -1.88 -1.28 -11.11
C TYR A 55 -1.19 -0.61 -9.93
N LEU A 56 -0.95 -1.33 -8.83
CA LEU A 56 -0.07 -0.91 -7.76
C LEU A 56 1.25 -1.66 -7.94
N ALA A 57 2.34 -0.94 -8.25
CA ALA A 57 3.62 -1.54 -8.61
C ALA A 57 4.14 -2.52 -7.56
N SER A 58 4.03 -2.16 -6.28
CA SER A 58 4.52 -2.97 -5.16
C SER A 58 3.58 -4.09 -4.72
N ALA A 59 2.41 -4.22 -5.36
CA ALA A 59 1.45 -5.30 -5.12
C ALA A 59 1.39 -6.29 -6.31
N ASP A 60 2.28 -6.16 -7.30
CA ASP A 60 2.33 -7.09 -8.43
C ASP A 60 3.07 -8.38 -8.03
N HIS A 61 2.36 -9.51 -8.07
CA HIS A 61 2.86 -10.81 -7.62
C HIS A 61 3.89 -11.41 -8.58
N ALA A 62 3.94 -10.91 -9.82
CA ALA A 62 4.90 -11.40 -10.81
C ALA A 62 6.30 -10.83 -10.59
N ILE A 63 6.40 -9.64 -9.98
CA ILE A 63 7.68 -8.95 -9.76
C ILE A 63 8.44 -9.63 -8.61
N PRO A 64 9.74 -9.96 -8.79
CA PRO A 64 10.58 -10.48 -7.72
C PRO A 64 10.60 -9.59 -6.48
N VAL A 65 10.55 -10.21 -5.30
CA VAL A 65 10.43 -9.47 -4.03
C VAL A 65 11.65 -8.61 -3.73
N ASP A 66 12.84 -9.03 -4.13
CA ASP A 66 14.07 -8.24 -4.02
C ASP A 66 14.01 -6.96 -4.86
N GLU A 67 13.37 -7.01 -6.03
CA GLU A 67 13.13 -5.83 -6.86
C GLU A 67 12.12 -4.88 -6.21
N ILE A 68 11.03 -5.40 -5.64
CA ILE A 68 10.06 -4.59 -4.87
C ILE A 68 10.74 -3.95 -3.65
N ALA A 69 11.56 -4.71 -2.92
CA ALA A 69 12.26 -4.25 -1.72
C ALA A 69 13.26 -3.13 -2.04
N ARG A 70 14.01 -3.25 -3.16
CA ARG A 70 14.93 -2.21 -3.64
C ARG A 70 14.22 -0.89 -3.96
N CYS A 71 12.95 -0.95 -4.37
CA CYS A 71 12.17 0.23 -4.71
C CYS A 71 11.44 0.85 -3.50
N ALA A 72 11.55 0.25 -2.31
CA ALA A 72 10.97 0.81 -1.08
C ALA A 72 11.46 2.26 -0.88
N THR A 73 10.57 3.17 -0.52
CA THR A 73 10.87 4.62 -0.39
C THR A 73 11.15 5.37 -1.70
N TYR A 74 11.12 4.70 -2.86
CA TYR A 74 11.41 5.27 -4.17
C TYR A 74 10.29 4.98 -5.18
N PRO A 75 9.13 5.67 -5.08
CA PRO A 75 7.95 5.34 -5.90
C PRO A 75 8.15 5.58 -7.40
N VAL A 76 9.01 6.54 -7.81
CA VAL A 76 9.39 6.71 -9.22
C VAL A 76 10.16 5.48 -9.73
N LEU A 77 11.08 4.95 -8.92
CA LEU A 77 11.80 3.72 -9.26
C LEU A 77 10.85 2.52 -9.33
N ALA A 78 9.87 2.44 -8.42
CA ALA A 78 8.89 1.36 -8.41
C ALA A 78 8.05 1.30 -9.70
N VAL A 79 7.57 2.44 -10.21
CA VAL A 79 6.81 2.45 -11.48
C VAL A 79 7.69 2.20 -12.70
N GLN A 80 8.97 2.57 -12.66
CA GLN A 80 9.95 2.22 -13.70
C GLN A 80 10.25 0.72 -13.71
N ALA A 81 10.49 0.13 -12.53
CA ALA A 81 10.73 -1.31 -12.37
C ALA A 81 9.53 -2.13 -12.84
N TRP A 82 8.31 -1.71 -12.47
CA TRP A 82 7.08 -2.34 -12.95
C TRP A 82 6.97 -2.32 -14.47
N ALA A 83 7.20 -1.16 -15.10
CA ALA A 83 7.14 -1.05 -16.55
C ALA A 83 8.21 -1.91 -17.24
N ALA A 84 9.44 -1.91 -16.72
CA ALA A 84 10.53 -2.72 -17.25
C ALA A 84 10.26 -4.22 -17.14
N PHE A 85 9.73 -4.69 -16.01
CA PHE A 85 9.39 -6.08 -15.79
C PHE A 85 8.33 -6.59 -16.78
N HIS A 86 7.34 -5.75 -17.11
CA HIS A 86 6.26 -6.07 -18.05
C HIS A 86 6.58 -5.75 -19.52
N ASP A 87 7.84 -5.42 -19.84
CA ASP A 87 8.28 -5.01 -21.18
C ASP A 87 7.43 -3.85 -21.76
N MET A 88 7.08 -2.89 -20.88
CA MET A 88 6.28 -1.72 -21.21
C MET A 88 7.12 -0.44 -21.19
N THR A 89 6.80 0.47 -22.10
CA THR A 89 7.43 1.79 -22.16
C THR A 89 6.61 2.83 -21.41
N LEU A 90 7.20 3.49 -20.42
CA LEU A 90 6.57 4.64 -19.77
C LEU A 90 6.48 5.83 -20.75
N ARG A 91 5.32 6.47 -20.79
CA ARG A 91 5.11 7.73 -21.52
C ARG A 91 5.34 8.93 -20.62
N ALA A 92 4.86 8.88 -19.38
CA ALA A 92 5.01 9.96 -18.42
C ALA A 92 4.89 9.47 -16.98
N VAL A 93 5.50 10.23 -16.07
CA VAL A 93 5.32 10.14 -14.62
C VAL A 93 4.66 11.43 -14.11
N ILE A 94 3.69 11.29 -13.20
CA ILE A 94 2.80 12.33 -12.72
C ILE A 94 2.89 12.41 -11.20
N GLY A 95 3.08 13.61 -10.67
CA GLY A 95 3.20 13.91 -9.25
C GLY A 95 3.33 15.43 -9.04
N THR A 96 3.48 15.88 -7.81
CA THR A 96 3.75 17.30 -7.51
C THR A 96 5.20 17.68 -7.84
N ALA A 97 5.48 18.99 -7.89
CA ALA A 97 6.84 19.47 -8.15
C ALA A 97 7.85 18.94 -7.12
N GLU A 98 7.49 18.90 -5.85
CA GLU A 98 8.33 18.40 -4.75
C GLU A 98 8.64 16.91 -4.92
N GLN A 99 7.62 16.10 -5.21
CA GLN A 99 7.75 14.65 -5.35
C GLN A 99 8.64 14.25 -6.53
N LEU A 100 8.66 15.07 -7.59
CA LEU A 100 9.43 14.83 -8.81
C LEU A 100 10.79 15.55 -8.83
N ALA A 101 11.10 16.39 -7.82
CA ALA A 101 12.27 17.25 -7.83
C ALA A 101 13.59 16.46 -7.85
N SER A 102 13.67 15.39 -7.06
CA SER A 102 14.90 14.62 -6.83
C SER A 102 15.01 13.33 -7.64
N SER A 103 14.08 13.07 -8.57
CA SER A 103 14.05 11.84 -9.37
C SER A 103 14.17 12.14 -10.86
N ASP A 104 14.95 11.37 -11.62
CA ASP A 104 14.90 11.39 -13.08
C ASP A 104 14.19 10.13 -13.61
N PRO A 105 12.92 10.25 -14.05
CA PRO A 105 12.17 9.11 -14.56
C PRO A 105 12.61 8.67 -15.97
N GLY A 106 13.50 9.41 -16.65
CA GLY A 106 13.91 9.14 -18.03
C GLY A 106 12.80 9.36 -19.08
N VAL A 107 11.64 9.87 -18.65
CA VAL A 107 10.45 10.15 -19.46
C VAL A 107 9.83 11.48 -19.06
N ALA A 108 8.76 11.90 -19.73
CA ALA A 108 8.10 13.17 -19.42
C ALA A 108 7.60 13.22 -17.97
N LYS A 109 7.90 14.33 -17.29
CA LYS A 109 7.31 14.68 -15.98
C LYS A 109 6.07 15.54 -16.21
N ILE A 110 4.93 15.12 -15.68
CA ILE A 110 3.71 15.94 -15.62
C ILE A 110 3.56 16.39 -14.18
N VAL A 111 3.79 17.68 -13.94
CA VAL A 111 3.64 18.30 -12.63
C VAL A 111 2.15 18.59 -12.39
N LEU A 112 1.66 18.19 -11.23
CA LEU A 112 0.36 18.60 -10.70
C LEU A 112 0.53 19.93 -9.98
N GLU A 113 -0.24 20.93 -10.43
CA GLU A 113 -0.37 22.20 -9.72
C GLU A 113 -1.38 22.05 -8.57
N PRO A 114 -1.32 22.90 -7.53
CA PRO A 114 -2.30 22.85 -6.43
C PRO A 114 -3.76 22.88 -6.90
N ASP A 115 -4.05 23.68 -7.94
CA ASP A 115 -5.39 23.81 -8.51
C ASP A 115 -5.86 22.56 -9.28
N ASP A 116 -4.94 21.63 -9.62
CA ASP A 116 -5.31 20.34 -10.22
C ASP A 116 -5.82 19.34 -9.18
N ILE A 117 -5.45 19.51 -7.90
CA ILE A 117 -5.70 18.56 -6.83
C ILE A 117 -7.11 18.83 -6.23
N PRO A 118 -8.03 17.86 -6.29
CA PRO A 118 -9.36 18.03 -5.73
C PRO A 118 -9.31 18.10 -4.19
N GLU A 119 -10.33 18.71 -3.59
CA GLU A 119 -10.47 18.78 -2.13
C GLU A 119 -10.57 17.37 -1.48
N SER A 120 -11.24 16.44 -2.15
CA SER A 120 -11.27 15.03 -1.74
C SER A 120 -10.72 14.14 -2.84
N GLY A 121 -9.87 13.21 -2.42
CA GLY A 121 -9.27 12.18 -3.25
C GLY A 121 -10.07 10.89 -3.30
N LYS A 122 -11.31 10.88 -2.79
CA LYS A 122 -12.15 9.69 -2.77
C LYS A 122 -12.35 9.14 -4.18
N MET A 123 -11.99 7.88 -4.35
CA MET A 123 -12.19 7.12 -5.58
C MET A 123 -13.04 5.90 -5.28
N THR A 124 -13.56 5.26 -6.34
CA THR A 124 -14.27 3.99 -6.26
C THR A 124 -13.59 2.93 -7.11
N GLY A 125 -13.60 1.70 -6.65
CA GLY A 125 -12.98 0.58 -7.34
C GLY A 125 -12.73 -0.60 -6.41
N ARG A 126 -11.48 -1.05 -6.38
CA ARG A 126 -11.03 -2.18 -5.58
C ARG A 126 -10.56 -1.70 -4.23
N SER A 127 -11.01 -2.39 -3.19
CA SER A 127 -10.47 -2.26 -1.84
C SER A 127 -8.99 -2.64 -1.77
N ARG A 128 -8.32 -2.29 -0.66
CA ARG A 128 -6.92 -2.66 -0.45
C ARG A 128 -6.68 -4.17 -0.53
N LEU A 129 -7.61 -4.99 -0.01
CA LEU A 129 -7.50 -6.45 -0.09
C LEU A 129 -7.60 -6.92 -1.55
N GLU A 130 -8.58 -6.42 -2.31
CA GLU A 130 -8.73 -6.76 -3.73
C GLU A 130 -7.54 -6.34 -4.60
N VAL A 131 -6.81 -5.29 -4.21
CA VAL A 131 -5.60 -4.87 -4.93
C VAL A 131 -4.46 -5.84 -4.67
N VAL A 132 -4.26 -6.27 -3.41
CA VAL A 132 -3.08 -7.04 -3.01
C VAL A 132 -3.29 -8.54 -3.06
N ASP A 133 -4.51 -9.03 -2.88
CA ASP A 133 -4.88 -10.45 -2.97
C ASP A 133 -6.33 -10.59 -3.48
N PRO A 134 -6.52 -10.51 -4.81
CA PRO A 134 -7.84 -10.66 -5.43
C PRO A 134 -8.50 -12.01 -5.11
N SER A 135 -7.70 -13.07 -4.87
CA SER A 135 -8.21 -14.39 -4.55
C SER A 135 -8.79 -14.44 -3.13
N ALA A 136 -8.07 -13.90 -2.15
CA ALA A 136 -8.57 -13.78 -0.78
C ALA A 136 -9.80 -12.86 -0.71
N ALA A 137 -9.81 -11.77 -1.47
CA ALA A 137 -10.99 -10.90 -1.57
C ALA A 137 -12.21 -11.64 -2.12
N ALA A 138 -12.05 -12.42 -3.20
CA ALA A 138 -13.12 -13.23 -3.77
C ALA A 138 -13.61 -14.29 -2.78
N GLN A 139 -12.69 -15.00 -2.11
CA GLN A 139 -13.02 -15.97 -1.07
C GLN A 139 -13.81 -15.33 0.08
N LEU A 140 -13.41 -14.14 0.53
CA LEU A 140 -14.16 -13.39 1.54
C LEU A 140 -15.56 -13.04 1.06
N ALA A 141 -15.69 -12.54 -0.18
CA ALA A 141 -16.99 -12.18 -0.77
C ALA A 141 -17.94 -13.38 -0.87
N ASP A 142 -17.42 -14.57 -1.18
CA ASP A 142 -18.21 -15.81 -1.28
C ASP A 142 -18.51 -16.46 0.10
N THR A 143 -17.83 -16.02 1.16
CA THR A 143 -18.02 -16.55 2.52
C THR A 143 -19.22 -15.91 3.17
N THR A 144 -20.14 -16.70 3.73
CA THR A 144 -21.29 -16.17 4.48
C THR A 144 -20.88 -15.66 5.85
N ASP A 145 -21.67 -14.74 6.43
CA ASP A 145 -21.35 -14.13 7.73
C ASP A 145 -21.12 -15.17 8.85
N GLN A 146 -21.87 -16.28 8.85
CA GLN A 146 -21.71 -17.34 9.85
C GLN A 146 -20.38 -18.10 9.76
N ARG A 147 -19.65 -17.95 8.64
CA ARG A 147 -18.43 -18.68 8.32
C ARG A 147 -17.21 -17.79 8.25
N LEU A 148 -17.32 -16.51 8.61
CA LEU A 148 -16.21 -15.55 8.56
C LEU A 148 -14.99 -16.01 9.37
N LEU A 149 -15.22 -16.65 10.52
CA LEU A 149 -14.14 -17.18 11.36
C LEU A 149 -13.42 -18.38 10.73
N ASP A 150 -14.01 -19.07 9.75
CA ASP A 150 -13.35 -20.16 9.00
C ASP A 150 -12.15 -19.64 8.17
N LEU A 151 -12.10 -18.33 7.90
CA LEU A 151 -11.02 -17.68 7.16
C LEU A 151 -9.83 -17.28 8.03
N LEU A 152 -9.97 -17.38 9.35
CA LEU A 152 -8.98 -16.91 10.32
C LEU A 152 -8.22 -18.08 10.95
N PRO A 153 -7.01 -17.85 11.48
CA PRO A 153 -6.38 -18.78 12.39
C PRO A 153 -7.23 -18.94 13.66
N PRO A 154 -7.03 -20.05 14.41
CA PRO A 154 -7.68 -20.24 15.70
C PRO A 154 -7.48 -19.04 16.62
N ALA A 155 -8.51 -18.73 17.42
CA ALA A 155 -8.44 -17.65 18.39
C ALA A 155 -7.23 -17.84 19.34
N PRO A 156 -6.49 -16.76 19.66
CA PRO A 156 -5.47 -16.81 20.70
C PRO A 156 -6.05 -17.28 22.03
N VAL A 157 -5.22 -17.97 22.83
CA VAL A 157 -5.60 -18.41 24.18
C VAL A 157 -5.74 -17.23 25.15
N ASP A 158 -4.99 -16.16 24.91
CA ASP A 158 -5.14 -14.89 25.63
C ASP A 158 -6.34 -14.11 25.07
N VAL A 159 -7.31 -13.85 25.95
CA VAL A 159 -8.55 -13.14 25.61
C VAL A 159 -8.42 -11.63 25.80
N ASN A 160 -7.32 -11.15 26.40
CA ASN A 160 -7.12 -9.73 26.59
C ASN A 160 -6.87 -9.05 25.23
N PRO A 161 -7.43 -7.85 25.01
CA PRO A 161 -7.14 -7.10 23.80
C PRO A 161 -5.65 -6.73 23.76
N PRO A 162 -4.97 -6.89 22.61
CA PRO A 162 -3.63 -6.37 22.44
C PRO A 162 -3.63 -4.84 22.63
N GLY A 163 -2.58 -4.30 23.24
CA GLY A 163 -2.43 -2.84 23.37
C GLY A 163 -2.34 -2.19 21.99
N ASP A 164 -3.12 -1.13 21.72
CA ASP A 164 -3.08 -0.48 20.40
C ASP A 164 -1.89 0.48 20.28
N GLU A 165 -0.73 -0.09 19.95
CA GLU A 165 0.53 0.64 19.72
C GLU A 165 0.68 1.17 18.28
N ARG A 166 -0.35 1.06 17.42
CA ARG A 166 -0.25 1.45 16.00
C ARG A 166 0.23 2.88 15.83
N HIS A 167 -0.18 3.80 16.68
CA HIS A 167 0.27 5.20 16.60
C HIS A 167 1.78 5.35 16.85
N MET A 168 2.36 4.56 17.77
CA MET A 168 3.79 4.61 18.07
C MET A 168 4.59 3.98 16.94
N LEU A 169 4.14 2.80 16.48
CA LEU A 169 4.76 2.08 15.38
C LEU A 169 4.67 2.85 14.06
N TRP A 170 3.60 3.61 13.85
CA TRP A 170 3.46 4.53 12.72
C TRP A 170 4.50 5.65 12.78
N PHE A 171 4.74 6.21 13.97
CA PHE A 171 5.81 7.18 14.15
C PHE A 171 7.20 6.58 13.88
N GLU A 172 7.46 5.34 14.32
CA GLU A 172 8.71 4.64 14.00
C GLU A 172 8.86 4.37 12.49
N LEU A 173 7.77 4.05 11.79
CA LEU A 173 7.74 3.86 10.34
C LEU A 173 8.11 5.14 9.57
N MET A 174 7.72 6.32 10.08
CA MET A 174 8.06 7.60 9.45
C MET A 174 9.53 7.99 9.62
N LYS A 175 10.21 7.56 10.70
CA LYS A 175 11.58 8.03 10.98
C LYS A 175 12.57 7.77 9.84
N PRO A 176 12.68 6.56 9.26
CA PRO A 176 13.59 6.31 8.15
C PRO A 176 13.35 7.19 6.93
N MET A 177 12.11 7.62 6.70
CA MET A 177 11.74 8.49 5.57
C MET A 177 12.35 9.89 5.66
N THR A 178 12.72 10.33 6.86
CA THR A 178 13.36 11.64 7.10
C THR A 178 14.88 11.61 6.91
N SER A 179 15.45 10.41 6.75
CA SER A 179 16.90 10.19 6.71
C SER A 179 17.43 10.09 5.28
N THR A 180 18.68 10.53 5.08
CA THR A 180 19.47 10.31 3.86
C THR A 180 20.59 9.28 4.08
N ALA A 181 20.64 8.64 5.24
CA ALA A 181 21.68 7.66 5.57
C ALA A 181 21.54 6.37 4.75
N THR A 182 22.69 5.75 4.43
CA THR A 182 22.74 4.42 3.82
C THR A 182 22.02 3.39 4.69
N GLY A 183 21.20 2.54 4.08
CA GLY A 183 20.46 1.47 4.78
C GLY A 183 19.12 1.92 5.37
N ARG A 184 18.66 3.14 5.04
CA ARG A 184 17.34 3.64 5.44
C ARG A 184 16.19 2.76 4.94
N GLU A 185 16.34 2.11 3.79
CA GLU A 185 15.35 1.23 3.18
C GLU A 185 15.16 0.00 4.04
N ALA A 186 16.24 -0.64 4.48
CA ALA A 186 16.18 -1.77 5.40
C ALA A 186 15.61 -1.36 6.77
N ALA A 187 15.91 -0.14 7.25
CA ALA A 187 15.30 0.38 8.47
C ALA A 187 13.78 0.61 8.30
N HIS A 188 13.36 1.17 7.16
CA HIS A 188 11.97 1.36 6.76
C HIS A 188 11.22 0.02 6.71
N LEU A 189 11.77 -0.99 6.03
CA LEU A 189 11.17 -2.33 5.94
C LEU A 189 10.98 -2.97 7.31
N ARG A 190 11.95 -2.85 8.22
CA ARG A 190 11.84 -3.39 9.59
C ARG A 190 10.76 -2.68 10.40
N ALA A 191 10.72 -1.35 10.35
CA ALA A 191 9.70 -0.57 11.02
C ALA A 191 8.30 -0.87 10.45
N PHE A 192 8.20 -1.01 9.12
CA PHE A 192 6.94 -1.33 8.47
C PHE A 192 6.47 -2.73 8.84
N ARG A 193 7.37 -3.71 8.89
CA ARG A 193 7.04 -5.07 9.34
C ARG A 193 6.49 -5.07 10.77
N ALA A 194 7.07 -4.27 11.67
CA ALA A 194 6.56 -4.16 13.04
C ALA A 194 5.15 -3.55 13.07
N TYR A 195 4.91 -2.46 12.34
CA TYR A 195 3.58 -1.86 12.22
C TYR A 195 2.55 -2.80 11.60
N ALA A 196 2.90 -3.50 10.51
CA ALA A 196 2.02 -4.43 9.81
C ALA A 196 1.66 -5.64 10.69
N ALA A 197 2.64 -6.23 11.40
CA ALA A 197 2.40 -7.34 12.31
C ALA A 197 1.47 -6.94 13.47
N HIS A 198 1.69 -5.75 14.05
CA HIS A 198 0.82 -5.23 15.11
C HIS A 198 -0.60 -4.92 14.61
N SER A 199 -0.72 -4.37 13.40
CA SER A 199 -2.02 -4.11 12.78
C SER A 199 -2.75 -5.40 12.44
N GLN A 200 -2.03 -6.45 12.04
CA GLN A 200 -2.56 -7.79 11.85
C GLN A 200 -3.12 -8.36 13.17
N GLU A 201 -2.39 -8.21 14.29
CA GLU A 201 -2.83 -8.70 15.60
C GLU A 201 -4.11 -8.01 16.08
N ILE A 202 -4.16 -6.68 15.95
CA ILE A 202 -5.35 -5.87 16.28
C ILE A 202 -6.55 -6.30 15.42
N ALA A 203 -6.37 -6.44 14.11
CA ALA A 203 -7.44 -6.86 13.20
C ALA A 203 -7.93 -8.28 13.51
N LEU A 204 -7.02 -9.20 13.87
CA LEU A 204 -7.38 -10.56 14.27
C LEU A 204 -8.24 -10.57 15.53
N HIS A 205 -7.85 -9.81 16.55
CA HIS A 205 -8.61 -9.69 17.77
C HIS A 205 -10.01 -9.10 17.51
N GLN A 206 -10.09 -8.05 16.69
CA GLN A 206 -11.36 -7.43 16.29
C GLN A 206 -12.25 -8.43 15.55
N ALA A 207 -11.70 -9.23 14.63
CA ALA A 207 -12.46 -10.22 13.88
C ALA A 207 -13.05 -11.33 14.77
N HIS A 208 -12.32 -11.77 15.80
CA HIS A 208 -12.81 -12.76 16.77
C HIS A 208 -13.81 -12.21 17.78
N THR A 209 -13.76 -10.92 18.09
CA THR A 209 -14.58 -10.29 19.15
C THR A 209 -15.77 -9.49 18.64
N ALA A 210 -15.83 -9.19 17.33
CA ALA A 210 -16.93 -8.47 16.73
C ALA A 210 -18.27 -9.21 16.92
N THR A 211 -19.27 -8.48 17.42
CA THR A 211 -20.64 -8.99 17.63
C THR A 211 -21.57 -8.70 16.45
N ASP A 212 -21.17 -7.77 15.58
CA ASP A 212 -21.86 -7.43 14.34
C ASP A 212 -21.14 -8.05 13.14
N ALA A 213 -21.91 -8.68 12.24
CA ALA A 213 -21.35 -9.40 11.10
C ALA A 213 -20.68 -8.48 10.07
N ALA A 214 -21.20 -7.26 9.87
CA ALA A 214 -20.58 -6.31 8.94
C ALA A 214 -19.25 -5.81 9.50
N VAL A 215 -19.18 -5.52 10.81
CA VAL A 215 -17.92 -5.19 11.50
C VAL A 215 -16.93 -6.35 11.45
N GLN A 216 -17.40 -7.58 11.71
CA GLN A 216 -16.55 -8.78 11.63
C GLN A 216 -15.96 -8.96 10.24
N ARG A 217 -16.76 -8.78 9.19
CA ARG A 217 -16.31 -8.91 7.79
C ARG A 217 -15.22 -7.89 7.44
N VAL A 218 -15.36 -6.64 7.90
CA VAL A 218 -14.33 -5.61 7.72
C VAL A 218 -13.05 -6.00 8.46
N ALA A 219 -13.15 -6.45 9.71
CA ALA A 219 -11.99 -6.90 10.48
C ALA A 219 -11.28 -8.11 9.85
N VAL A 220 -12.03 -9.05 9.26
CA VAL A 220 -11.46 -10.18 8.49
C VAL A 220 -10.74 -9.69 7.23
N ALA A 221 -11.34 -8.74 6.49
CA ALA A 221 -10.70 -8.15 5.32
C ALA A 221 -9.37 -7.46 5.68
N ASP A 222 -9.37 -6.72 6.78
CA ASP A 222 -8.21 -6.03 7.33
C ASP A 222 -7.12 -7.00 7.75
N TRP A 223 -7.50 -8.08 8.45
CA TRP A 223 -6.58 -9.12 8.85
C TRP A 223 -5.92 -9.80 7.65
N LEU A 224 -6.69 -10.17 6.62
CA LEU A 224 -6.17 -10.78 5.39
C LEU A 224 -5.21 -9.84 4.66
N TYR A 225 -5.54 -8.55 4.58
CA TYR A 225 -4.68 -7.53 3.99
C TYR A 225 -3.35 -7.41 4.77
N TRP A 226 -3.40 -7.31 6.10
CA TRP A 226 -2.19 -7.21 6.92
C TRP A 226 -1.38 -8.50 6.95
N GLN A 227 -2.01 -9.67 6.83
CA GLN A 227 -1.34 -10.94 6.65
C GLN A 227 -0.52 -10.94 5.35
N TYR A 228 -1.11 -10.48 4.23
CA TYR A 228 -0.41 -10.37 2.95
C TYR A 228 0.79 -9.43 3.06
N VAL A 229 0.57 -8.21 3.58
CA VAL A 229 1.61 -7.19 3.70
C VAL A 229 2.75 -7.66 4.61
N THR A 230 2.44 -8.26 5.76
CA THR A 230 3.44 -8.85 6.67
C THR A 230 4.26 -9.94 5.97
N GLY A 231 3.61 -10.85 5.25
CA GLY A 231 4.30 -11.91 4.50
C GLY A 231 5.16 -11.40 3.34
N LEU A 232 4.76 -10.31 2.68
CA LEU A 232 5.59 -9.62 1.69
C LEU A 232 6.82 -8.96 2.34
N LEU A 233 6.63 -8.29 3.48
CA LEU A 233 7.70 -7.64 4.24
C LEU A 233 8.72 -8.63 4.79
N ASP A 234 8.28 -9.78 5.33
CA ASP A 234 9.19 -10.83 5.81
C ASP A 234 10.09 -11.36 4.67
N ARG A 235 9.52 -11.58 3.47
CA ARG A 235 10.31 -11.96 2.28
C ARG A 235 11.25 -10.84 1.80
N ALA A 236 10.80 -9.60 1.81
CA ALA A 236 11.62 -8.44 1.43
C ALA A 236 12.81 -8.26 2.37
N LEU A 237 12.61 -8.42 3.68
CA LEU A 237 13.68 -8.38 4.68
C LEU A 237 14.67 -9.53 4.52
N ALA A 238 14.19 -10.74 4.23
CA ALA A 238 15.06 -11.89 3.98
C ALA A 238 15.94 -11.70 2.73
N ALA A 239 15.42 -11.06 1.68
CA ALA A 239 16.16 -10.77 0.45
C ALA A 239 17.18 -9.61 0.62
N ALA A 240 16.94 -8.71 1.57
CA ALA A 240 17.80 -7.56 1.85
C ALA A 240 18.90 -7.85 2.90
N SER A 241 18.95 -9.08 3.43
CA SER A 241 19.87 -9.50 4.51
C SER A 241 21.15 -10.17 3.98
#